data_AF-A0A1M7TS43-F1
#
_entry.id   AF-A0A1M7TS43-F1
#
_cell.length_a   1.000
_cell.length_b   1.000
_cell.length_c   1.000
_cell.angle_alpha   90.00
_cell.angle_beta   90.00
_cell.angle_gamma   90.00
#
_symmetry.space_group_name_H-M   'P 1'
#
loop_
_entity.id
_entity.type
_entity.pdbx_description
1 polymer ?
#
loop_
_entity_poly.entity_id
_entity_poly.type
_entity_poly.pdbx_seq_one_letter_code
_entity_poly.pdbx_strand_id
1 'polypeptide(L)' 'MKDDKVYLHSILESIVKIETYTISGKEEFMTSGIIQDAVIRNLEIIGEAAKRVSQGLKKQTPEIP' A
#
# COMPACT_ATOMS: atom_id res chain seq x y z
N MET A 1 -14.57 -10.59 12.67
CA MET A 1 -13.48 -9.60 12.63
C MET A 1 -12.49 -10.11 11.59
N LYS A 2 -12.24 -9.42 10.48
CA LYS A 2 -11.18 -9.86 9.56
C LYS A 2 -9.85 -9.80 10.33
N ASP A 3 -9.04 -10.83 10.14
CA ASP A 3 -7.71 -10.94 10.75
C ASP A 3 -6.85 -9.75 10.29
N ASP A 4 -6.24 -9.02 11.24
CA ASP A 4 -5.35 -7.88 10.95
C ASP A 4 -4.25 -8.28 9.96
N LYS A 5 -3.82 -9.55 9.99
CA LYS A 5 -2.86 -10.13 9.05
C LYS A 5 -3.29 -9.97 7.58
N VAL A 6 -4.59 -10.04 7.29
CA VAL A 6 -5.11 -9.87 5.92
C VAL A 6 -4.90 -8.43 5.45
N TYR A 7 -5.13 -7.44 6.32
CA TYR A 7 -4.92 -6.03 5.97
C TYR A 7 -3.44 -5.70 5.83
N LEU A 8 -2.60 -6.19 6.74
CA LEU A 8 -1.15 -6.03 6.63
C LEU A 8 -0.58 -6.67 5.37
N HIS A 9 -1.08 -7.87 5.02
CA HIS A 9 -0.68 -8.53 3.78
C HIS A 9 -1.10 -7.74 2.54
N SER A 10 -2.32 -7.19 2.53
CA SER A 10 -2.79 -6.32 1.44
C SER A 10 -1.93 -5.06 1.29
N ILE A 11 -1.48 -4.47 2.39
CA ILE A 11 -0.57 -3.31 2.37
C ILE A 11 0.77 -3.74 1.76
N LEU A 12 1.36 -4.82 2.25
CA LEU A 12 2.65 -5.32 1.78
C LEU A 12 2.62 -5.66 0.29
N GLU A 13 1.59 -6.37 -0.17
CA GLU A 13 1.44 -6.72 -1.59
C GLU A 13 1.33 -5.46 -2.47
N SER A 14 0.61 -4.44 -2.01
CA SER A 14 0.47 -3.17 -2.73
C SER A 14 1.79 -2.41 -2.81
N ILE A 15 2.60 -2.43 -1.75
CA ILE A 15 3.94 -1.84 -1.73
C ILE A 15 4.83 -2.53 -2.77
N VAL A 16 4.89 -3.87 -2.77
CA VAL A 16 5.70 -4.63 -3.74
C VAL A 16 5.27 -4.33 -5.18
N LYS A 17 3.96 -4.19 -5.44
CA LYS A 17 3.46 -3.79 -6.76
C LYS A 17 3.94 -2.40 -7.16
N ILE A 18 3.84 -1.41 -6.26
CA ILE A 18 4.32 -0.05 -6.52
C ILE A 18 5.82 -0.05 -6.85
N GLU A 19 6.64 -0.73 -6.05
CA GLU A 19 8.08 -0.86 -6.29
C GLU A 19 8.36 -1.51 -7.65
N THR A 20 7.61 -2.56 -8.00
CA THR A 20 7.74 -3.24 -9.30
C THR A 20 7.38 -2.32 -10.47
N TYR A 21 6.28 -1.57 -10.38
CA TYR A 21 5.84 -0.66 -11.45
C TYR A 21 6.74 0.56 -11.61
N THR A 22 7.50 0.92 -10.57
CA THR A 22 8.36 2.10 -10.55
C THR A 22 9.84 1.78 -10.72
N ILE A 23 10.19 0.50 -10.96
CA ILE A 23 11.58 0.03 -11.07
C ILE A 23 12.37 0.74 -12.19
N SER A 24 11.70 1.12 -13.27
CA SER A 24 12.30 1.85 -14.39
C SER A 24 12.55 3.33 -14.11
N GLY A 25 12.15 3.82 -12.94
CA GLY A 25 12.44 5.16 -12.48
C GLY A 25 11.48 6.23 -13.00
N LYS A 26 11.88 7.48 -12.76
CA LYS A 26 11.00 8.65 -12.89
C LYS A 26 10.54 8.90 -14.33
N GLU A 27 11.40 8.75 -15.32
CA GLU A 27 11.05 9.09 -16.70
C GLU A 27 9.93 8.20 -17.26
N GLU A 28 10.02 6.88 -17.04
CA GLU A 28 8.98 5.94 -17.45
C GLU A 28 7.69 6.19 -16.66
N PHE A 29 7.79 6.43 -15.34
CA PHE A 29 6.63 6.79 -14.53
C PHE A 29 5.92 8.05 -15.05
N MET A 30 6.66 9.11 -15.38
CA MET A 30 6.08 10.39 -15.82
C MET A 30 5.45 10.32 -17.22
N THR A 31 5.88 9.37 -18.05
CA THR A 31 5.40 9.22 -19.44
C THR A 31 4.34 8.13 -19.59
N SER A 32 4.15 7.27 -18.60
CA SER A 32 3.17 6.18 -18.62
C SER A 32 2.00 6.43 -17.67
N GLY A 33 0.86 6.87 -18.22
CA GLY A 33 -0.38 7.02 -17.45
C GLY A 33 -0.86 5.71 -16.81
N ILE A 34 -0.61 4.57 -17.47
CA ILE A 34 -0.96 3.25 -16.93
C ILE A 34 -0.18 2.96 -15.64
N ILE A 35 1.13 3.27 -15.62
CA ILE A 35 1.94 3.08 -14.42
C ILE A 35 1.46 4.02 -13.30
N GLN A 36 1.15 5.28 -13.63
CA GLN A 36 0.62 6.24 -12.66
C GLN A 36 -0.69 5.77 -12.04
N ASP A 37 -1.65 5.35 -12.86
CA ASP A 37 -2.95 4.83 -12.40
C ASP A 37 -2.77 3.57 -11.54
N ALA A 38 -1.87 2.67 -11.94
CA ALA A 38 -1.56 1.46 -11.16
C ALA A 38 -0.96 1.80 -9.79
N VAL A 39 -0.04 2.78 -9.71
CA VAL A 39 0.54 3.23 -8.44
C VAL A 39 -0.51 3.90 -7.56
N ILE A 40 -1.32 4.82 -8.12
CA ILE A 40 -2.40 5.50 -7.39
C ILE A 40 -3.37 4.47 -6.82
N ARG A 41 -3.78 3.48 -7.62
CA ARG A 41 -4.69 2.42 -7.17
C ARG A 41 -4.13 1.61 -6.00
N ASN A 42 -2.84 1.28 -6.03
CA ASN A 42 -2.21 0.55 -4.93
C ASN A 42 -2.08 1.42 -3.65
N LEU A 43 -1.84 2.73 -3.80
CA LEU A 43 -1.86 3.67 -2.66
C LEU A 43 -3.26 3.78 -2.04
N GLU A 44 -4.33 3.79 -2.83
CA GLU A 44 -5.71 3.73 -2.32
C GLU A 44 -5.98 2.47 -1.52
N ILE A 45 -5.55 1.30 -2.03
CA ILE A 45 -5.70 0.01 -1.36
C ILE A 45 -4.97 0.01 -0.02
N ILE A 46 -3.75 0.54 0.03
CA ILE A 46 -2.98 0.71 1.27
C ILE A 46 -3.76 1.57 2.27
N GLY A 47 -4.28 2.72 1.84
CA GLY A 47 -5.03 3.62 2.70
C GLY A 47 -6.31 2.99 3.27
N GLU A 48 -7.04 2.23 2.45
CA GLU A 48 -8.24 1.52 2.88
C GLU A 48 -7.91 0.37 3.84
N ALA A 49 -6.86 -0.41 3.57
CA ALA A 49 -6.42 -1.48 4.46
C ALA A 49 -5.93 -0.94 5.81
N ALA A 50 -5.15 0.15 5.80
CA ALA A 50 -4.63 0.79 7.02
C ALA A 50 -5.74 1.33 7.94
N LYS A 51 -6.87 1.80 7.37
CA LYS A 51 -8.06 2.19 8.15
C LYS A 51 -8.71 1.02 8.87
N ARG A 52 -8.60 -0.19 8.32
CA ARG A 52 -9.26 -1.40 8.83
C ARG A 52 -8.42 -2.20 9.82
N VAL A 53 -7.11 -1.91 9.92
CA VAL A 53 -6.25 -2.46 10.98
C VAL A 53 -6.79 -2.07 12.34
N SER A 54 -6.90 -3.06 13.24
CA SER A 54 -7.51 -2.90 14.55
C SER A 54 -6.75 -1.90 15.43
N GLN A 55 -7.49 -1.20 16.28
CA GLN A 55 -6.89 -0.31 17.30
C GLN A 55 -6.03 -1.09 18.30
N GLY A 56 -6.37 -2.36 18.57
CA GLY A 56 -5.60 -3.22 19.45
C GLY A 56 -4.19 -3.49 18.92
N LEU A 57 -4.05 -3.68 17.61
CA LEU A 57 -2.74 -3.84 16.98
C LEU A 57 -1.98 -2.52 16.91
N LYS A 58 -2.64 -1.42 16.50
CA LYS A 58 -2.00 -0.09 16.45
C LYS A 58 -1.41 0.34 17.81
N LYS A 59 -2.11 0.04 18.91
CA LYS A 59 -1.62 0.33 20.27
C LYS A 59 -0.41 -0.50 20.69
N GLN A 60 -0.14 -1.64 20.05
CA GLN A 60 1.05 -2.45 20.32
C GLN A 60 2.30 -1.87 19.66
N THR A 61 2.14 -1.02 18.65
CA THR A 61 3.22 -0.33 17.91
C THR A 61 2.93 1.17 17.79
N PRO A 62 2.85 1.90 18.92
CA PRO A 62 2.47 3.32 18.93
C PRO A 62 3.46 4.25 18.21
N GLU A 63 4.68 3.79 17.95
CA GLU A 63 5.70 4.47 17.16
C GLU A 63 5.38 4.48 15.65
N ILE A 64 4.47 3.62 15.21
CA ILE A 64 3.97 3.57 13.83
C ILE A 64 2.62 4.31 13.79
N PRO A 65 2.53 5.47 13.10
CA PRO A 65 1.34 6.33 13.10
C PRO A 65 0.10 5.70 12.43
#